data_AF-A0A497JFE2-F1
#
_entry.id   AF-A0A497JFE2-F1
#
_cell.length_a   1.000
_cell.length_b   1.000
_cell.length_c   1.000
_cell.angle_alpha   90.00
_cell.angle_beta   90.00
_cell.angle_gamma   90.00
#
_symmetry.space_group_name_H-M   'P 1'
#
loop_
_entity.id
_entity.type
_entity.pdbx_description
1 polymer ?
#
loop_
_entity_poly.entity_id
_entity_poly.type
_entity_poly.pdbx_seq_one_letter_code
_entity_poly.pdbx_strand_id
1 'polypeptide(L)'
;MPTGKGYFWPFRLLVAAIFGLAVLLIIISTINYFNTIHLRESEERLMEGLRSAINAPTTPDKLENGLVLKKDLSFVRGVYSVKPFSNRFNMPVDCIKFQSYRTNFEVIDEKRMNVKYDAKADVYFQCVYQSS
;
A
#
# COMPACT_ATOMS: atom_id res chain seq x y z
N MET A 1 52.62 22.00 -38.72
CA MET A 1 52.32 21.75 -37.30
C MET A 1 50.81 21.70 -37.10
N PRO A 2 50.19 20.51 -36.93
CA PRO A 2 48.79 20.42 -36.52
C PRO A 2 48.76 20.05 -35.03
N THR A 3 48.64 21.03 -34.15
CA THR A 3 48.46 20.79 -32.71
C THR A 3 47.09 21.29 -32.27
N GLY A 4 46.22 20.37 -31.84
CA GLY A 4 45.28 20.67 -30.75
C GLY A 4 43.78 20.73 -31.04
N LYS A 5 43.20 19.93 -31.96
CA LYS A 5 41.72 19.87 -32.12
C LYS A 5 41.13 18.47 -32.35
N GLY A 6 41.80 17.40 -31.90
CA GLY A 6 41.34 16.02 -32.13
C GLY A 6 40.50 15.38 -31.02
N TYR A 7 40.61 15.85 -29.78
CA TYR A 7 40.10 15.11 -28.60
C TYR A 7 38.90 15.74 -27.89
N PHE A 8 38.50 16.96 -28.28
CA PHE A 8 37.50 17.74 -27.55
C PHE A 8 36.04 17.36 -27.88
N TRP A 9 35.80 16.89 -29.11
CA TRP A 9 34.47 16.53 -29.59
C TRP A 9 33.94 15.21 -28.99
N PRO A 10 34.70 14.09 -28.99
CA PRO A 10 34.27 12.86 -28.31
C PRO A 10 34.15 13.05 -26.80
N PHE A 11 35.00 13.87 -26.18
CA PHE A 11 34.88 14.20 -24.75
C PHE A 11 33.58 14.93 -24.42
N ARG A 12 33.19 15.92 -25.24
CA ARG A 12 31.90 16.63 -25.09
C ARG A 12 30.70 15.69 -25.25
N LEU A 13 30.75 14.76 -26.21
CA LEU A 13 29.70 13.76 -26.40
C LEU A 13 29.59 12.81 -25.21
N LEU A 14 30.71 12.38 -24.65
CA LEU A 14 30.74 11.51 -23.48
C LEU A 14 30.19 12.22 -22.24
N VAL A 15 30.57 13.48 -22.02
CA VAL A 15 30.02 14.30 -20.93
C VAL A 15 28.50 14.48 -21.11
N ALA A 16 28.02 14.81 -22.31
CA ALA A 16 26.59 14.94 -22.58
C ALA A 16 25.82 13.62 -22.34
N ALA A 17 26.40 12.48 -22.71
CA ALA A 17 25.82 11.17 -22.45
C ALA A 17 25.73 10.85 -20.94
N ILE A 18 26.78 11.17 -20.16
CA ILE A 18 26.76 11.00 -18.70
C ILE A 18 25.67 11.88 -18.06
N PHE A 19 25.58 13.16 -18.46
CA PHE A 19 24.53 14.04 -17.96
C PHE A 19 23.13 13.56 -18.34
N GLY A 20 22.94 13.07 -19.57
CA GLY A 20 21.67 12.47 -20.00
C GLY A 20 21.30 11.25 -19.16
N LEU A 21 22.27 10.37 -18.87
CA LEU A 21 22.06 9.20 -18.02
C LEU A 21 21.75 9.59 -16.56
N ALA A 22 22.42 10.60 -16.03
CA ALA A 22 22.14 11.13 -14.69
C ALA A 22 20.71 11.67 -14.58
N VAL A 23 20.23 12.42 -15.57
CA VAL A 23 18.85 12.91 -15.62
C VAL A 23 17.86 11.75 -15.69
N LEU A 24 18.14 10.73 -16.51
CA LEU A 24 17.29 9.53 -16.59
C LEU A 24 17.17 8.81 -15.24
N LEU A 25 18.29 8.66 -14.52
CA LEU A 25 18.30 8.03 -13.19
C LEU A 25 17.49 8.84 -12.17
N ILE A 26 17.57 10.17 -12.22
CA ILE A 26 16.77 11.03 -11.36
C ILE A 26 15.28 10.82 -11.65
N ILE A 27 14.87 10.80 -12.93
CA ILE A 27 13.47 10.58 -13.31
C ILE A 27 12.97 9.23 -12.81
N ILE A 28 13.74 8.15 -13.01
CA ILE A 28 13.38 6.80 -12.54
C ILE A 28 13.26 6.79 -11.01
N SER A 29 14.22 7.41 -10.31
CA SER A 29 14.21 7.51 -8.85
C SER A 29 12.97 8.25 -8.35
N THR A 30 12.60 9.35 -9.00
CA THR A 30 11.41 10.14 -8.66
C THR A 30 10.12 9.36 -8.89
N ILE A 31 9.98 8.65 -10.01
CA ILE A 31 8.82 7.80 -10.28
C ILE A 31 8.69 6.71 -9.20
N ASN A 32 9.79 6.05 -8.86
CA ASN A 32 9.78 5.00 -7.85
C ASN A 32 9.43 5.56 -6.46
N TYR A 33 9.95 6.74 -6.12
CA TYR A 33 9.61 7.44 -4.89
C TYR A 33 8.10 7.71 -4.77
N PHE A 34 7.46 8.25 -5.82
CA PHE A 34 6.01 8.49 -5.80
C PHE A 34 5.20 7.20 -5.66
N ASN A 35 5.59 6.12 -6.33
CA ASN A 35 4.93 4.82 -6.17
C ASN A 35 5.00 4.31 -4.72
N THR A 36 6.15 4.44 -4.06
CA THR A 36 6.28 4.03 -2.65
C THR A 36 5.44 4.88 -1.70
N ILE A 37 5.29 6.18 -1.97
CA ILE A 37 4.45 7.06 -1.15
C ILE A 37 2.99 6.62 -1.18
N HIS A 38 2.44 6.35 -2.38
CA HIS A 38 1.03 5.97 -2.50
C HIS A 38 0.70 4.68 -1.77
N LEU A 39 1.63 3.72 -1.75
CA LEU A 39 1.47 2.48 -0.99
C LEU A 39 1.50 2.74 0.52
N ARG A 40 2.45 3.58 0.99
CA ARG A 40 2.53 3.95 2.41
C ARG A 40 1.29 4.70 2.88
N GLU A 41 0.80 5.64 2.07
CA GLU A 41 -0.42 6.39 2.36
C GLU A 41 -1.65 5.46 2.41
N SER A 42 -1.72 4.48 1.50
CA SER A 42 -2.79 3.47 1.51
C SER A 42 -2.75 2.60 2.78
N GLU A 43 -1.55 2.20 3.22
CA GLU A 43 -1.36 1.45 4.46
C GLU A 43 -1.74 2.29 5.69
N GLU A 44 -1.33 3.55 5.75
CA GLU A 44 -1.69 4.48 6.82
C GLU A 44 -3.21 4.67 6.90
N ARG A 45 -3.88 4.88 5.76
CA ARG A 45 -5.35 4.99 5.67
C ARG A 45 -6.07 3.70 6.06
N LEU A 46 -5.52 2.54 5.71
CA LEU A 46 -6.04 1.23 6.12
C LEU A 46 -6.00 1.09 7.64
N MET A 47 -4.86 1.43 8.26
CA MET A 47 -4.67 1.34 9.70
C MET A 47 -5.52 2.37 10.46
N GLU A 48 -5.65 3.57 9.91
CA GLU A 48 -6.55 4.59 10.43
C GLU A 48 -8.01 4.12 10.36
N GLY A 49 -8.44 3.53 9.24
CA GLY A 49 -9.80 2.98 9.09
C GLY A 49 -10.12 1.92 10.13
N LEU A 50 -9.17 1.00 10.38
CA LEU A 50 -9.31 -0.01 11.43
C LEU A 50 -9.39 0.65 12.82
N ARG A 51 -8.51 1.60 13.12
CA ARG A 51 -8.53 2.35 14.39
C ARG A 51 -9.87 3.07 14.60
N SER A 52 -10.40 3.70 13.56
CA SER A 52 -11.69 4.38 13.60
C SER A 52 -12.83 3.39 13.86
N ALA A 53 -12.80 2.20 13.25
CA ALA A 53 -13.83 1.18 13.45
C ALA A 53 -13.81 0.60 14.88
N ILE A 54 -12.63 0.40 15.47
CA ILE A 54 -12.48 -0.06 16.86
C ILE A 54 -13.04 0.97 17.85
N ASN A 55 -12.76 2.26 17.63
CA ASN A 55 -13.20 3.33 18.51
C ASN A 55 -14.63 3.82 18.22
N ALA A 56 -15.25 3.32 17.15
CA ALA A 56 -16.61 3.71 16.81
C ALA A 56 -17.57 3.16 17.87
N PRO A 57 -18.55 3.96 18.33
CA PRO A 57 -19.48 3.52 19.35
C PRO A 57 -20.30 2.33 18.84
N THR A 58 -20.10 1.17 19.47
CA THR A 58 -20.91 -0.04 19.27
C THR A 58 -21.94 -0.14 20.38
N THR A 59 -23.14 0.37 20.13
CA THR A 59 -24.29 0.12 21.02
C THR A 59 -24.91 -1.26 20.71
N PRO A 60 -25.34 -2.02 21.71
CA PRO A 60 -25.97 -3.33 21.51
C PRO A 60 -27.28 -3.26 20.70
N ASP A 61 -27.95 -2.11 20.66
CA ASP A 61 -29.27 -1.93 20.02
C ASP A 61 -29.25 -1.47 18.55
N LYS A 62 -28.08 -1.27 17.93
CA LYS A 62 -27.99 -0.91 16.51
C LYS A 62 -27.04 -1.85 15.77
N LEU A 63 -27.61 -2.66 14.87
CA LEU A 63 -26.84 -3.55 13.99
C LEU A 63 -25.96 -2.81 12.96
N GLU A 64 -26.04 -1.48 12.88
CA GLU A 64 -25.29 -0.65 11.93
C GLU A 64 -23.95 -0.09 12.48
N ASN A 65 -23.53 -0.55 13.66
CA ASN A 65 -22.50 0.14 14.43
C ASN A 65 -21.07 -0.16 13.98
N GLY A 66 -20.28 0.91 13.80
CA GLY A 66 -18.84 0.84 13.59
C GLY A 66 -18.37 0.52 12.17
N LEU A 67 -19.24 0.66 11.17
CA LEU A 67 -18.87 0.55 9.75
C LEU A 67 -18.05 1.77 9.30
N VAL A 68 -16.76 1.55 9.04
CA VAL A 68 -15.87 2.57 8.47
C VAL A 68 -15.49 2.18 7.06
N LEU A 69 -15.73 3.09 6.12
CA LEU A 69 -15.36 2.94 4.72
C LEU A 69 -14.09 3.74 4.44
N LYS A 70 -13.06 3.09 3.89
CA LYS A 70 -11.90 3.75 3.30
C LYS A 70 -11.85 3.39 1.82
N LYS A 71 -11.87 4.42 0.98
CA LYS A 71 -11.91 4.28 -0.47
C LYS A 71 -10.53 4.35 -1.10
N ASP A 72 -10.40 3.79 -2.30
CA ASP A 72 -9.22 3.90 -3.15
C ASP A 72 -7.90 3.45 -2.49
N LEU A 73 -7.96 2.42 -1.64
CA LEU A 73 -6.77 1.85 -1.03
C LEU A 73 -6.02 0.99 -2.04
N SER A 74 -4.71 1.22 -2.16
CA SER A 74 -3.84 0.46 -3.06
C SER A 74 -3.22 -0.73 -2.34
N PHE A 75 -3.32 -1.90 -2.96
CA PHE A 75 -2.73 -3.15 -2.50
C PHE A 75 -1.75 -3.68 -3.54
N VAL A 76 -0.61 -4.17 -3.07
CA VAL A 76 0.37 -4.87 -3.91
C VAL A 76 0.01 -6.34 -3.94
N ARG A 77 0.30 -7.01 -5.05
CA ARG A 77 0.21 -8.47 -5.15
C ARG A 77 0.98 -9.13 -3.99
N GLY A 78 0.32 -10.05 -3.30
CA GLY A 78 0.93 -10.79 -2.20
C GLY A 78 -0.08 -11.34 -1.20
N VAL A 79 0.45 -11.98 -0.15
CA VAL A 79 -0.36 -12.52 0.94
C VAL A 79 -0.31 -11.57 2.12
N TYR A 80 -1.49 -11.08 2.50
CA TYR A 80 -1.71 -10.28 3.69
C TYR A 80 -2.20 -11.18 4.82
N SER A 81 -1.68 -10.98 6.04
CA SER A 81 -2.17 -11.68 7.24
C SER A 81 -2.72 -10.70 8.25
N VAL A 82 -3.56 -11.18 9.16
CA VAL A 82 -4.11 -10.36 10.25
C VAL A 82 -3.09 -10.08 11.37
N LYS A 83 -1.94 -10.77 11.39
CA LYS A 83 -0.96 -10.71 12.49
C LYS A 83 -0.38 -9.29 12.72
N PRO A 84 -0.03 -8.51 11.68
CA PRO A 84 0.42 -7.13 11.86
C PRO A 84 -0.64 -6.24 12.53
N PHE A 85 -1.92 -6.45 12.20
CA PHE A 85 -3.03 -5.71 12.79
C PHE A 85 -3.25 -6.11 14.26
N SER A 86 -3.23 -7.41 14.54
CA SER A 86 -3.31 -7.95 15.92
C SER A 86 -2.22 -7.36 16.82
N ASN A 87 -0.96 -7.38 16.37
CA ASN A 87 0.16 -6.83 17.12
C ASN A 87 0.05 -5.31 17.33
N ARG A 88 -0.36 -4.57 16.28
CA ARG A 88 -0.42 -3.10 16.32
C ARG A 88 -1.51 -2.57 17.24
N PHE A 89 -2.64 -3.26 17.30
CA PHE A 89 -3.80 -2.84 18.10
C PHE A 89 -3.98 -3.65 19.39
N ASN A 90 -3.03 -4.53 19.72
CA ASN A 90 -3.08 -5.41 20.89
C ASN A 90 -4.40 -6.20 20.98
N MET A 91 -4.88 -6.70 19.84
CA MET A 91 -6.10 -7.50 19.75
C MET A 91 -5.78 -8.97 19.46
N PRO A 92 -6.56 -9.93 19.99
CA PRO A 92 -6.41 -11.33 19.63
C PRO A 92 -6.55 -11.54 18.12
N VAL A 93 -5.69 -12.39 17.56
CA VAL A 93 -5.73 -12.77 16.14
C VAL A 93 -7.12 -13.28 15.75
N ASP A 94 -7.80 -13.95 16.67
CA ASP A 94 -9.11 -14.55 16.45
C ASP A 94 -10.23 -13.51 16.24
N CYS A 95 -10.06 -12.30 16.76
CA CYS A 95 -11.03 -11.19 16.61
C CYS A 95 -10.96 -10.50 15.25
N ILE A 96 -9.89 -10.67 14.47
CA ILE A 96 -9.72 -10.01 13.16
C ILE A 96 -9.95 -11.02 12.06
N LYS A 97 -10.84 -10.73 11.11
CA LYS A 97 -11.13 -11.62 9.99
C LYS A 97 -11.12 -10.87 8.66
N PHE A 98 -10.57 -11.50 7.62
CA PHE A 98 -10.72 -11.03 6.25
C PHE A 98 -11.97 -11.62 5.61
N GLN A 99 -12.71 -10.77 4.90
CA GLN A 99 -13.83 -11.16 4.05
C GLN A 99 -13.67 -10.46 2.71
N SER A 100 -13.94 -11.19 1.62
CA SER A 100 -13.91 -10.64 0.28
C SER A 100 -14.95 -11.35 -0.58
N TYR A 101 -15.65 -10.57 -1.39
CA TYR A 101 -16.57 -11.05 -2.43
C TYR A 101 -15.96 -10.89 -3.83
N ARG A 102 -14.74 -10.36 -3.94
CA ARG A 102 -14.08 -10.06 -5.22
C ARG A 102 -13.04 -11.11 -5.57
N THR A 103 -12.99 -11.51 -6.84
CA THR A 103 -12.06 -12.51 -7.38
C THR A 103 -10.57 -12.12 -7.27
N ASN A 104 -10.28 -10.82 -7.20
CA ASN A 104 -8.91 -10.31 -7.10
C ASN A 104 -8.33 -10.43 -5.67
N PHE A 105 -9.21 -10.62 -4.68
CA PHE A 105 -8.90 -10.74 -3.26
C PHE A 105 -9.41 -12.10 -2.77
N GLU A 106 -8.55 -13.10 -2.82
CA GLU A 106 -8.89 -14.47 -2.45
C GLU A 106 -8.56 -14.69 -0.98
N VAL A 107 -9.59 -14.92 -0.16
CA VAL A 107 -9.40 -15.28 1.25
C VAL A 107 -8.95 -16.74 1.31
N ILE A 108 -7.68 -16.98 1.65
CA ILE A 108 -7.12 -18.34 1.78
C ILE A 108 -7.69 -19.00 3.05
N ASP A 109 -7.66 -18.24 4.14
CA ASP A 109 -8.34 -18.54 5.39
C ASP A 109 -8.83 -17.21 5.98
N GLU A 110 -9.73 -17.23 6.96
CA GLU A 110 -10.25 -16.00 7.56
C GLU A 110 -9.15 -15.06 8.13
N LYS A 111 -7.90 -15.50 8.19
CA LYS A 111 -6.74 -14.78 8.74
C LYS A 111 -5.72 -14.35 7.67
N ARG A 112 -5.86 -14.82 6.42
CA ARG A 112 -4.95 -14.59 5.31
C ARG A 112 -5.71 -14.33 4.01
N MET A 113 -5.33 -13.24 3.35
CA MET A 113 -5.90 -12.83 2.08
C MET A 113 -4.80 -12.74 1.02
N ASN A 114 -5.02 -13.39 -0.11
CA ASN A 114 -4.16 -13.32 -1.29
C ASN A 114 -4.69 -12.29 -2.28
N VAL A 115 -3.85 -11.32 -2.61
CA VAL A 115 -4.10 -10.32 -3.63
C VAL A 115 -3.41 -10.79 -4.92
N LYS A 116 -4.18 -11.19 -5.93
CA LYS A 116 -3.63 -11.82 -7.16
C LYS A 116 -2.86 -10.83 -8.05
N TYR A 117 -3.30 -9.59 -8.08
CA TYR A 117 -2.74 -8.51 -8.89
C TYR A 117 -2.77 -7.21 -8.09
N ASP A 118 -1.87 -6.28 -8.41
CA ASP A 118 -1.92 -4.93 -7.84
C ASP A 118 -3.31 -4.33 -8.09
N ALA A 119 -3.98 -3.93 -7.02
CA ALA A 119 -5.40 -3.60 -7.04
C ALA A 119 -5.69 -2.37 -6.20
N LYS A 120 -6.64 -1.56 -6.67
CA LYS A 120 -7.30 -0.54 -5.86
C LYS A 120 -8.65 -1.06 -5.41
N ALA A 121 -8.95 -0.91 -4.13
CA ALA A 121 -10.21 -1.36 -3.57
C ALA A 121 -10.69 -0.47 -2.44
N ASP A 122 -12.01 -0.42 -2.30
CA ASP A 122 -12.67 0.13 -1.15
C ASP A 122 -12.74 -0.94 -0.06
N VAL A 123 -12.34 -0.58 1.15
CA VAL A 123 -12.33 -1.48 2.30
C VAL A 123 -13.36 -1.01 3.31
N TYR A 124 -14.17 -1.98 3.74
CA TYR A 124 -15.13 -1.82 4.81
C TYR A 124 -14.57 -2.47 6.07
N PHE A 125 -14.52 -1.70 7.14
CA PHE A 125 -14.18 -2.18 8.47
C PHE A 125 -15.47 -2.26 9.27
N GLN A 126 -15.71 -3.39 9.91
CA GLN A 126 -16.85 -3.59 10.79
C GLN A 126 -16.34 -4.16 12.10
N CYS A 127 -16.65 -3.48 13.21
CA CYS A 127 -16.39 -3.98 14.55
C CYS A 127 -17.71 -4.49 15.13
N VAL A 128 -17.79 -5.78 15.45
CA VAL A 128 -18.97 -6.39 16.07
C VAL A 128 -18.65 -6.76 17.51
N TYR A 129 -19.54 -6.42 18.44
CA TYR A 129 -19.40 -6.85 19.82
C TYR A 129 -19.82 -8.32 19.90
N GLN A 130 -18.88 -9.20 20.28
CA GLN A 130 -19.17 -10.62 20.42
C GLN A 130 -19.75 -10.82 21.83
N SER A 131 -21.08 -10.82 21.95
CA SER A 131 -21.72 -11.25 23.21
C SER A 131 -21.48 -12.74 23.38
N SER A 132 -20.65 -13.10 24.36
CA SER A 132 -20.55 -14.49 24.82
C SER A 132 -21.78 -14.89 25.60
#